data_AF-A0A5Q3LC64-F1
#
_entry.id   AF-A0A5Q3LC64-F1
#
_cell.length_a   1.000
_cell.length_b   1.000
_cell.length_c   1.000
_cell.angle_alpha   90.00
_cell.angle_beta   90.00
_cell.angle_gamma   90.00
#
_symmetry.space_group_name_H-M   'P 1'
#
loop_
_entity.id
_entity.type
_entity.pdbx_description
1 polymer ?
#
loop_
_entity_poly.entity_id
_entity_poly.type
_entity_poly.pdbx_seq_one_letter_code
_entity_poly.pdbx_strand_id
1 'polypeptide(L)'
;MATILPPSYEQSSFTQIVLPVFNTPKPRTLKQAFEALPKSKLVWEEFRQEVDRLVGQGFLYPCSAFRGAARFWAKNEQELAKEKLQVILADKPRTKTQLIEELGRHLKTMASKSWREKFIQEQASGNFLHIWPPTGRYRSNRYALLPAQPLEYLKKSREELEKVCRKLEKVGVSKEEILRSICQLIAPQFLSKLPDTSDSPPVEPRTKETQAIDKAHPKINALEWLPQVADQKAEAEWEFYRDVSEQLVFAWQDTENPETKKSLEGVFFNLGIQPIGQPGKQVSFNGREHYTEDDLFRGEPAVIVESGWRLEDQTNRYLIARAKVQSVTD
;
A
#
# COMPACT_ATOMS: atom_id res chain seq x y z
N MET A 1 3.09 11.16 -19.05
CA MET A 1 2.45 12.48 -19.09
C MET A 1 3.55 13.51 -19.10
N ALA A 2 3.67 14.29 -20.18
CA ALA A 2 4.68 15.35 -20.26
C ALA A 2 4.24 16.50 -19.34
N THR A 3 5.06 16.83 -18.34
CA THR A 3 4.90 18.04 -17.53
C THR A 3 5.11 19.23 -18.49
N ILE A 4 4.02 19.79 -18.98
CA ILE A 4 4.02 21.02 -19.77
C ILE A 4 4.57 22.08 -18.82
N LEU A 5 5.83 22.46 -19.01
CA LEU A 5 6.44 23.56 -18.27
C LEU A 5 5.65 24.82 -18.66
N PRO A 6 5.05 25.53 -17.68
CA PRO A 6 4.29 26.74 -17.98
C PRO A 6 5.20 27.77 -18.67
N PRO A 7 4.63 28.62 -19.55
CA PRO A 7 5.38 29.66 -20.25
C PRO A 7 6.17 30.48 -19.24
N SER A 8 7.38 30.88 -19.63
CA SER A 8 8.32 31.69 -18.84
C SER A 8 7.62 32.96 -18.33
N TYR A 9 7.04 32.85 -17.13
CA TYR A 9 6.33 33.92 -16.45
C TYR A 9 7.38 34.98 -16.12
N GLU A 10 7.24 36.19 -16.68
CA GLU A 10 7.93 37.35 -16.15
C GLU A 10 7.59 37.41 -14.66
N GLN A 11 8.57 37.07 -13.81
CA GLN A 11 8.40 37.11 -12.37
C GLN A 11 8.20 38.57 -12.01
N SER A 12 6.93 38.97 -11.88
CA SER A 12 6.57 40.27 -11.34
C SER A 12 7.36 40.48 -10.06
N SER A 13 8.05 41.61 -9.95
CA SER A 13 8.84 41.99 -8.78
C SER A 13 8.08 41.81 -7.45
N PHE A 14 6.74 41.85 -7.52
CA PHE A 14 5.83 41.55 -6.43
C PHE A 14 5.93 40.13 -5.87
N THR A 15 6.06 39.10 -6.71
CA THR A 15 6.17 37.71 -6.24
C THR A 15 7.43 37.49 -5.42
N GLN A 16 8.54 38.11 -5.83
CA GLN A 16 9.82 38.06 -5.11
C GLN A 16 9.74 38.75 -3.74
N ILE A 17 8.84 39.71 -3.56
CA ILE A 17 8.64 40.42 -2.30
C ILE A 17 7.64 39.68 -1.39
N VAL A 18 6.54 39.17 -1.95
CA VAL A 18 5.44 38.58 -1.18
C VAL A 18 5.73 37.16 -0.72
N LEU A 19 6.30 36.31 -1.59
CA LEU A 19 6.51 34.90 -1.28
C LEU A 19 7.40 34.64 -0.05
N PRO A 20 8.54 35.35 0.15
CA PRO A 20 9.39 35.14 1.33
C PRO A 20 8.68 35.38 2.67
N VAL A 21 7.66 36.26 2.71
CA VAL A 21 6.90 36.55 3.93
C VAL A 21 6.09 35.34 4.40
N PHE A 22 5.66 34.49 3.46
CA PHE A 22 4.93 33.26 3.75
C PHE A 22 5.83 32.03 3.90
N ASN A 23 7.12 32.13 3.58
CA ASN A 23 8.11 31.07 3.81
C ASN A 23 8.57 31.05 5.28
N THR A 24 7.62 30.96 6.20
CA THR A 24 7.88 30.95 7.64
C THR A 24 7.57 29.58 8.24
N PRO A 25 8.10 29.24 9.43
CA PRO A 25 7.81 27.95 10.07
C PRO A 25 6.32 27.72 10.42
N LYS A 26 5.52 28.78 10.43
CA LYS A 26 4.08 28.75 10.78
C LYS A 26 3.26 29.52 9.72
N PRO A 27 2.00 29.14 9.51
CA PRO A 27 1.09 29.85 8.60
C PRO A 27 0.68 31.22 9.17
N ARG A 28 0.60 32.22 8.29
CA ARG A 28 0.31 33.62 8.66
C ARG A 28 -1.06 34.06 8.15
N THR A 29 -1.70 34.97 8.86
CA THR A 29 -2.85 35.71 8.30
C THR A 29 -2.39 36.77 7.32
N LEU A 30 -3.26 37.25 6.42
CA LEU A 30 -2.93 38.34 5.49
C LEU A 30 -2.40 39.58 6.23
N LYS A 31 -3.02 39.94 7.36
CA LYS A 31 -2.59 41.09 8.18
C LYS A 31 -1.16 40.91 8.72
N GLN A 32 -0.85 39.74 9.26
CA GLN A 32 0.49 39.42 9.78
C GLN A 32 1.56 39.36 8.68
N ALA A 33 1.18 38.98 7.48
CA ALA A 33 2.07 38.97 6.34
C ALA A 33 2.31 40.41 5.84
N PHE A 34 1.25 41.20 5.69
CA PHE A 34 1.37 42.60 5.29
C PHE A 34 2.19 43.45 6.27
N GLU A 35 1.97 43.29 7.58
CA GLU A 35 2.76 43.97 8.62
C GLU A 35 4.25 43.57 8.60
N ALA A 36 4.58 42.41 8.05
CA ALA A 36 5.95 41.93 7.91
C ALA A 36 6.63 42.40 6.60
N LEU A 37 5.88 43.03 5.70
CA LEU A 37 6.47 43.64 4.50
C LEU A 37 7.25 44.92 4.87
N PRO A 38 8.34 45.23 4.14
CA PRO A 38 9.02 46.50 4.30
C PRO A 38 8.05 47.67 4.03
N LYS A 39 8.05 48.67 4.90
CA LYS A 39 7.02 49.73 5.08
C LYS A 39 6.69 50.61 3.86
N SER A 40 7.21 50.38 2.66
CA SER A 40 7.25 51.42 1.61
C SER A 40 6.79 51.04 0.21
N LYS A 41 6.10 49.92 -0.06
CA LYS A 41 5.84 49.55 -1.49
C LYS A 41 4.49 48.97 -1.90
N LEU A 42 3.58 48.63 -1.01
CA LEU A 42 2.34 47.92 -1.40
C LEU A 42 1.10 48.47 -0.72
N VAL A 43 0.07 48.74 -1.53
CA VAL A 43 -1.28 49.00 -1.03
C VAL A 43 -1.90 47.68 -0.57
N TRP A 44 -2.70 47.70 0.50
CA TRP A 44 -3.33 46.49 1.06
C TRP A 44 -4.12 45.67 0.02
N GLU A 45 -4.83 46.35 -0.88
CA GLU A 45 -5.65 45.69 -1.91
C GLU A 45 -4.78 44.98 -2.97
N GLU A 46 -3.69 45.62 -3.41
CA GLU A 46 -2.71 45.02 -4.33
C GLU A 46 -2.05 43.78 -3.69
N PHE A 47 -1.70 43.87 -2.40
CA PHE A 47 -1.17 42.72 -1.66
C PHE A 47 -2.15 41.56 -1.63
N ARG A 48 -3.44 41.83 -1.37
CA ARG A 48 -4.48 40.79 -1.35
C ARG A 48 -4.65 40.14 -2.71
N GLN A 49 -4.75 40.93 -3.78
CA GLN A 49 -4.87 40.43 -5.15
C GLN A 49 -3.66 39.57 -5.53
N GLU A 50 -2.45 39.98 -5.15
CA GLU A 50 -1.24 39.21 -5.40
C GLU A 50 -1.23 37.89 -4.61
N VAL A 51 -1.68 37.87 -3.36
CA VAL A 51 -1.81 36.62 -2.59
C VAL A 51 -2.84 35.68 -3.24
N ASP A 52 -4.01 36.18 -3.63
CA ASP A 52 -5.04 35.38 -4.30
C ASP A 52 -4.51 34.82 -5.63
N ARG A 53 -3.74 35.61 -6.38
CA ARG A 53 -3.05 35.17 -7.60
C ARG A 53 -2.04 34.06 -7.31
N LEU A 54 -1.21 34.21 -6.27
CA LEU A 54 -0.23 33.19 -5.87
C LEU A 54 -0.89 31.89 -5.38
N VAL A 55 -2.06 31.98 -4.75
CA VAL A 55 -2.88 30.82 -4.39
C VAL A 55 -3.41 30.13 -5.64
N GLY A 56 -3.94 30.89 -6.60
CA GLY A 56 -4.41 30.34 -7.89
C GLY A 56 -3.30 29.66 -8.71
N GLN A 57 -2.06 30.10 -8.54
CA GLN A 57 -0.88 29.50 -9.16
C GLN A 57 -0.27 28.33 -8.38
N GLY A 58 -0.76 28.03 -7.17
CA GLY A 58 -0.22 26.96 -6.33
C GLY A 58 1.10 27.29 -5.63
N PHE A 59 1.51 28.56 -5.55
CA PHE A 59 2.69 28.97 -4.78
C PHE A 59 2.38 29.18 -3.29
N LEU A 60 1.12 29.51 -2.98
CA LEU A 60 0.61 29.65 -1.63
C LEU A 60 -0.58 28.71 -1.44
N TYR A 61 -0.68 28.14 -0.25
CA TYR A 61 -1.75 27.24 0.11
C TYR A 61 -2.57 27.84 1.25
N PRO A 62 -3.91 27.86 1.13
CA PRO A 62 -4.77 28.20 2.25
C PRO A 62 -4.64 27.10 3.32
N CYS A 63 -4.40 27.50 4.56
CA CYS A 63 -4.40 26.59 5.71
C CYS A 63 -5.76 26.63 6.41
N SER A 64 -6.05 25.56 7.15
CA SER A 64 -7.23 25.46 7.99
C SER A 64 -7.38 26.67 8.92
N ALA A 65 -8.57 27.30 8.88
CA ALA A 65 -8.83 28.52 9.62
C ALA A 65 -8.85 28.26 11.14
N PHE A 66 -8.11 29.06 11.90
CA PHE A 66 -8.18 29.08 13.36
C PHE A 66 -8.95 30.31 13.81
N ARG A 67 -10.10 30.11 14.48
CA ARG A 67 -11.00 31.19 14.92
C ARG A 67 -11.50 32.08 13.77
N GLY A 68 -11.79 31.48 12.61
CA GLY A 68 -12.39 32.18 11.46
C GLY A 68 -11.44 33.03 10.62
N ALA A 69 -10.18 33.22 11.02
CA ALA A 69 -9.21 33.93 10.20
C ALA A 69 -8.51 32.98 9.23
N ALA A 70 -8.62 33.27 7.92
CA ALA A 70 -7.86 32.57 6.88
C ALA A 70 -6.35 32.78 7.07
N ARG A 71 -5.59 31.71 6.87
CA ARG A 71 -4.14 31.71 6.95
C ARG A 71 -3.57 31.12 5.68
N PHE A 72 -2.38 31.57 5.32
CA PHE A 72 -1.69 31.17 4.10
C PHE A 72 -0.29 30.72 4.44
N TRP A 73 0.22 29.79 3.63
CA TRP A 73 1.55 29.23 3.81
C TRP A 73 2.17 28.82 2.48
N ALA A 74 3.50 28.89 2.39
CA ALA A 74 4.23 28.45 1.20
C ALA A 74 4.30 26.91 1.08
N LYS A 75 3.85 26.16 2.09
CA LYS A 75 3.83 24.70 2.08
C LYS A 75 2.39 24.19 2.12
N ASN A 76 2.13 23.12 1.39
CA ASN A 76 0.84 22.45 1.42
C ASN A 76 0.63 21.77 2.78
N GLU A 77 -0.42 22.19 3.51
CA GLU A 77 -0.74 21.65 4.84
C GLU A 77 -1.04 20.15 4.80
N GLN A 78 -1.64 19.65 3.71
CA GLN A 78 -1.96 18.23 3.54
C GLN A 78 -0.70 17.39 3.33
N GLU A 79 0.24 17.86 2.52
CA GLU A 79 1.52 17.18 2.29
C GLU A 79 2.34 17.11 3.57
N LEU A 80 2.45 18.23 4.31
CA LEU A 80 3.09 18.22 5.62
C LEU A 80 2.40 17.22 6.57
N ALA A 81 1.07 17.19 6.59
CA ALA A 81 0.33 16.26 7.44
C ALA A 81 0.61 14.80 7.07
N LYS A 82 0.75 14.50 5.77
CA LYS A 82 1.11 13.17 5.27
C LYS A 82 2.52 12.76 5.71
N GLU A 83 3.51 13.65 5.56
CA GLU A 83 4.87 13.43 6.06
C GLU A 83 4.90 13.17 7.57
N LYS A 84 4.15 13.97 8.35
CA LYS A 84 4.09 13.79 9.81
C LYS A 84 3.37 12.50 10.20
N LEU A 85 2.34 12.09 9.48
CA LEU A 85 1.69 10.80 9.69
C LEU A 85 2.67 9.64 9.49
N GLN A 86 3.54 9.69 8.47
CA GLN A 86 4.55 8.66 8.25
C GLN A 86 5.48 8.53 9.45
N VAL A 87 5.98 9.67 9.96
CA VAL A 87 6.85 9.69 11.15
C VAL A 87 6.13 9.14 12.39
N ILE A 88 4.86 9.52 12.60
CA ILE A 88 4.06 9.07 13.75
C ILE A 88 3.81 7.55 13.70
N LEU A 89 3.55 7.02 12.50
CA LEU A 89 3.17 5.62 12.29
C LEU A 89 4.35 4.68 12.01
N ALA A 90 5.56 5.19 11.82
CA ALA A 90 6.76 4.39 11.60
C ALA A 90 7.08 3.45 12.79
N ASP A 91 6.71 3.86 14.01
CA ASP A 91 6.97 3.08 15.23
C ASP A 91 5.94 1.96 15.44
N LYS A 92 4.64 2.30 15.53
CA LYS A 92 3.57 1.32 15.80
C LYS A 92 2.18 1.87 15.44
N PRO A 93 1.19 0.99 15.21
CA PRO A 93 -0.18 1.39 14.91
C PRO A 93 -0.84 2.22 16.03
N ARG A 94 -1.54 3.28 15.63
CA ARG A 94 -2.20 4.23 16.54
C ARG A 94 -3.73 4.17 16.41
N THR A 95 -4.45 4.49 17.48
CA THR A 95 -5.90 4.72 17.36
C THR A 95 -6.19 6.05 16.68
N LYS A 96 -7.42 6.23 16.16
CA LYS A 96 -7.85 7.49 15.54
C LYS A 96 -7.64 8.70 16.48
N THR A 97 -8.02 8.56 17.75
CA THR A 97 -7.84 9.63 18.76
C THR A 97 -6.38 9.99 18.98
N GLN A 98 -5.51 8.98 19.08
CA GLN A 98 -4.07 9.18 19.23
C GLN A 98 -3.49 9.90 18.01
N LEU A 99 -3.87 9.50 16.79
CA LEU A 99 -3.43 10.16 15.57
C LEU A 99 -3.87 11.63 15.53
N ILE A 100 -5.13 11.93 15.88
CA ILE A 100 -5.61 13.31 15.90
C ILE A 100 -4.76 14.16 16.87
N GLU A 101 -4.49 13.66 18.07
CA GLU A 101 -3.69 14.37 19.07
C GLU A 101 -2.23 14.53 18.66
N GLU A 102 -1.56 13.43 18.29
CA GLU A 102 -0.15 13.42 17.90
C GLU A 102 0.08 14.28 16.65
N LEU A 103 -0.76 14.14 15.62
CA LEU A 103 -0.68 14.96 14.41
C LEU A 103 -0.80 16.46 14.73
N GLY A 104 -1.65 16.84 15.68
CA GLY A 104 -1.76 18.22 16.14
C GLY A 104 -0.47 18.76 16.77
N ARG A 105 0.21 17.94 17.58
CA ARG A 105 1.49 18.32 18.21
C ARG A 105 2.60 18.49 17.16
N HIS A 106 2.59 17.66 16.11
CA HIS A 106 3.61 17.68 15.06
C HIS A 106 3.39 18.76 14.00
N LEU A 107 2.15 19.05 13.60
CA LEU A 107 1.84 20.00 12.52
C LEU A 107 2.19 21.45 12.87
N LYS A 108 1.86 21.91 14.09
CA LYS A 108 2.01 23.32 14.52
C LYS A 108 1.33 24.35 13.60
N THR A 109 0.43 23.94 12.70
CA THR A 109 -0.32 24.80 11.77
C THR A 109 -1.62 25.36 12.35
N MET A 110 -1.95 25.00 13.60
CA MET A 110 -3.24 25.28 14.26
C MET A 110 -4.44 24.54 13.66
N ALA A 111 -4.20 23.46 12.92
CA ALA A 111 -5.25 22.63 12.35
C ALA A 111 -6.29 22.19 13.39
N SER A 112 -7.56 22.42 13.07
CA SER A 112 -8.67 22.07 13.95
C SER A 112 -8.73 20.55 14.17
N LYS A 113 -9.41 20.13 15.25
CA LYS A 113 -9.63 18.70 15.51
C LYS A 113 -10.42 18.05 14.37
N SER A 114 -11.47 18.73 13.89
CA SER A 114 -12.33 18.25 12.80
C SER A 114 -11.58 18.12 11.49
N TRP A 115 -10.68 19.07 11.17
CA TRP A 115 -9.85 18.98 9.97
C TRP A 115 -8.93 17.75 10.02
N ARG A 116 -8.24 17.54 11.14
CA ARG A 116 -7.34 16.37 11.32
C ARG A 116 -8.10 15.05 11.22
N GLU A 117 -9.28 15.00 11.82
CA GLU A 117 -10.16 13.84 11.73
C GLU A 117 -10.59 13.53 10.30
N LYS A 118 -11.05 14.55 9.56
CA LYS A 118 -11.42 14.41 8.15
C LYS A 118 -10.23 13.97 7.30
N PHE A 119 -9.08 14.59 7.50
CA PHE A 119 -7.84 14.24 6.81
C PHE A 119 -7.45 12.78 7.04
N ILE A 120 -7.45 12.29 8.29
CA ILE A 120 -7.15 10.88 8.59
C ILE A 120 -8.15 9.94 7.91
N GLN A 121 -9.44 10.30 7.90
CA GLN A 121 -10.47 9.50 7.24
C GLN A 121 -10.26 9.45 5.71
N GLU A 122 -9.95 10.59 5.08
CA GLU A 122 -9.62 10.66 3.66
C GLU A 122 -8.39 9.81 3.31
N GLN A 123 -7.34 9.87 4.14
CA GLN A 123 -6.15 9.04 3.95
C GLN A 123 -6.45 7.54 4.10
N ALA A 124 -7.34 7.15 4.99
CA ALA A 124 -7.77 5.76 5.14
C ALA A 124 -8.63 5.28 3.95
N SER A 125 -9.53 6.13 3.45
CA SER A 125 -10.32 5.83 2.26
C SER A 125 -9.50 5.82 0.97
N GLY A 126 -8.40 6.59 0.92
CA GLY A 126 -7.47 6.64 -0.21
C GLY A 126 -6.36 5.59 -0.18
N ASN A 127 -6.48 4.53 0.63
CA ASN A 127 -5.48 3.46 0.80
C ASN A 127 -4.08 3.91 1.26
N PHE A 128 -3.92 5.14 1.75
CA PHE A 128 -2.67 5.58 2.36
C PHE A 128 -2.50 5.06 3.79
N LEU A 129 -3.61 4.92 4.52
CA LEU A 129 -3.64 4.32 5.85
C LEU A 129 -4.43 3.02 5.83
N HIS A 130 -3.83 1.96 6.36
CA HIS A 130 -4.53 0.68 6.55
C HIS A 130 -5.22 0.66 7.90
N ILE A 131 -6.48 0.25 7.90
CA ILE A 131 -7.28 0.06 9.11
C ILE A 131 -7.00 -1.34 9.67
N TRP A 132 -6.43 -1.38 10.85
CA TRP A 132 -6.18 -2.60 11.59
C TRP A 132 -7.38 -2.89 12.51
N PRO A 133 -8.03 -4.07 12.37
CA PRO A 133 -9.07 -4.46 13.30
C PRO A 133 -8.56 -4.50 14.75
N PRO A 134 -9.47 -4.37 15.73
CA PRO A 134 -9.11 -4.38 17.14
C PRO A 134 -8.43 -5.69 17.53
N THR A 135 -7.23 -5.60 18.10
CA THR A 135 -6.48 -6.76 18.60
C THR A 135 -6.71 -6.98 20.09
N GLY A 136 -7.10 -8.19 20.50
CA GLY A 136 -7.12 -8.59 21.91
C GLY A 136 -8.19 -7.90 22.76
N ARG A 137 -7.79 -7.05 23.72
CA ARG A 137 -8.70 -6.35 24.65
C ARG A 137 -9.12 -4.96 24.13
N TYR A 138 -8.46 -4.45 23.10
CA TYR A 138 -8.79 -3.13 22.55
C TYR A 138 -10.10 -3.21 21.77
N ARG A 139 -10.95 -2.19 21.90
CA ARG A 139 -12.26 -2.11 21.19
C ARG A 139 -12.21 -1.24 19.94
N SER A 140 -11.13 -0.50 19.73
CA SER A 140 -11.03 0.49 18.66
C SER A 140 -10.08 0.01 17.56
N ASN A 141 -10.43 0.32 16.32
CA ASN A 141 -9.55 0.15 15.18
C ASN A 141 -8.27 0.97 15.37
N ARG A 142 -7.19 0.44 14.82
CA ARG A 142 -5.90 1.12 14.72
C ARG A 142 -5.61 1.45 13.27
N TYR A 143 -4.70 2.36 13.05
CA TYR A 143 -4.26 2.82 11.74
C TYR A 143 -2.75 2.60 11.66
N ALA A 144 -2.29 2.12 10.52
CA ALA A 144 -0.88 1.90 10.22
C ALA A 144 -0.57 2.23 8.76
N LEU A 145 0.72 2.36 8.43
CA LEU A 145 1.20 2.53 7.05
C LEU A 145 1.21 1.23 6.25
N LEU A 146 1.29 0.09 6.94
CA LEU A 146 1.34 -1.23 6.33
C LEU A 146 0.06 -2.01 6.63
N PRO A 147 -0.37 -2.91 5.73
CA PRO A 147 -1.50 -3.79 5.99
C PRO A 147 -1.21 -4.66 7.22
N ALA A 148 -2.28 -5.03 7.91
CA ALA A 148 -2.17 -5.80 9.13
C ALA A 148 -1.72 -7.22 8.80
N GLN A 149 -0.61 -7.68 9.40
CA GLN A 149 -0.16 -9.05 9.20
C GLN A 149 -1.09 -10.00 9.98
N PRO A 150 -1.66 -11.03 9.34
CA PRO A 150 -2.56 -11.97 10.03
C PRO A 150 -1.94 -12.60 11.28
N LEU A 151 -0.63 -12.84 11.26
CA LEU A 151 0.12 -13.41 12.38
C LEU A 151 0.06 -12.57 13.66
N GLU A 152 -0.05 -11.25 13.55
CA GLU A 152 -0.15 -10.37 14.73
C GLU A 152 -1.46 -10.58 15.50
N TYR A 153 -2.55 -10.89 14.80
CA TYR A 153 -3.85 -11.22 15.41
C TYR A 153 -3.83 -12.57 16.09
N LEU A 154 -3.02 -13.48 15.56
CA LEU A 154 -2.90 -14.84 16.08
C LEU A 154 -1.98 -14.92 17.29
N LYS A 155 -1.20 -13.88 17.63
CA LYS A 155 -0.25 -13.94 18.75
C LYS A 155 -0.90 -14.36 20.06
N LYS A 156 -2.02 -13.73 20.42
CA LYS A 156 -2.76 -14.09 21.65
C LYS A 156 -3.35 -15.49 21.56
N SER A 157 -3.97 -15.83 20.42
CA SER A 157 -4.55 -17.17 20.20
C SER A 157 -3.48 -18.25 20.26
N ARG A 158 -2.27 -17.98 19.76
CA ARG A 158 -1.10 -18.85 19.84
C ARG A 158 -0.62 -19.02 21.27
N GLU A 159 -0.53 -17.95 22.05
CA GLU A 159 -0.17 -18.02 23.48
C GLU A 159 -1.21 -18.82 24.29
N GLU A 160 -2.50 -18.64 24.02
CA GLU A 160 -3.57 -19.42 24.66
C GLU A 160 -3.55 -20.89 24.21
N LEU A 161 -3.34 -21.15 22.91
CA LEU A 161 -3.18 -22.50 22.37
C LEU A 161 -1.99 -23.21 23.02
N GLU A 162 -0.83 -22.55 23.12
CA GLU A 162 0.35 -23.10 23.80
C GLU A 162 0.07 -23.42 25.27
N LYS A 163 -0.70 -22.58 25.99
CA LYS A 163 -1.12 -22.89 27.37
C LYS A 163 -2.02 -24.13 27.43
N VAL A 164 -2.92 -24.30 26.47
CA VAL A 164 -3.80 -25.48 26.39
C VAL A 164 -3.00 -26.73 26.05
N CYS A 165 -2.11 -26.67 25.06
CA CYS A 165 -1.20 -27.78 24.71
C CYS A 165 -0.39 -28.24 25.94
N ARG A 166 0.22 -27.31 26.69
CA ARG A 166 0.96 -27.64 27.92
C ARG A 166 0.10 -28.30 29.01
N LYS A 167 -1.22 -28.07 29.04
CA LYS A 167 -2.12 -28.73 29.99
C LYS A 167 -2.49 -30.14 29.52
N LEU A 168 -2.72 -30.30 28.22
CA LEU A 168 -3.10 -31.57 27.61
C LEU A 168 -1.92 -32.55 27.50
N GLU A 169 -0.70 -32.05 27.31
CA GLU A 169 0.54 -32.85 27.38
C GLU A 169 0.68 -33.55 28.74
N LYS A 170 0.21 -32.94 29.83
CA LYS A 170 0.21 -33.58 31.17
C LYS A 170 -0.73 -34.78 31.27
N VAL A 171 -1.69 -34.90 30.35
CA VAL A 171 -2.66 -36.00 30.26
C VAL A 171 -2.26 -36.98 29.15
N GLY A 172 -1.10 -36.79 28.52
CA GLY A 172 -0.58 -37.68 27.48
C GLY A 172 -1.03 -37.35 26.06
N VAL A 173 -1.65 -36.19 25.82
CA VAL A 173 -2.03 -35.75 24.47
C VAL A 173 -0.95 -34.83 23.90
N SER A 174 -0.38 -35.21 22.75
CA SER A 174 0.69 -34.45 22.11
C SER A 174 0.17 -33.16 21.44
N LYS A 175 1.07 -32.18 21.27
CA LYS A 175 0.77 -30.94 20.56
C LYS A 175 0.37 -31.22 19.10
N GLU A 176 1.00 -32.19 18.48
CA GLU A 176 0.79 -32.59 17.09
C GLU A 176 -0.62 -33.16 16.88
N GLU A 177 -1.12 -34.00 17.81
CA GLU A 177 -2.49 -34.52 17.78
C GLU A 177 -3.53 -33.40 17.91
N ILE A 178 -3.27 -32.41 18.78
CA ILE A 178 -4.14 -31.25 18.95
C ILE A 178 -4.19 -30.43 17.66
N LEU A 179 -3.02 -30.12 17.08
CA LEU A 179 -2.94 -29.36 15.83
C LEU A 179 -3.61 -30.10 14.68
N ARG A 180 -3.40 -31.42 14.55
CA ARG A 180 -4.08 -32.26 13.57
C ARG A 180 -5.60 -32.19 13.72
N SER A 181 -6.10 -32.32 14.95
CA SER A 181 -7.54 -32.25 15.25
C SER A 181 -8.12 -30.87 14.92
N ILE A 182 -7.40 -29.79 15.24
CA ILE A 182 -7.82 -28.42 14.88
C ILE A 182 -7.83 -28.24 13.35
N CYS A 183 -6.82 -28.73 12.64
CA CYS A 183 -6.78 -28.70 11.18
C CYS A 183 -7.94 -29.49 10.55
N GLN A 184 -8.32 -30.63 11.13
CA GLN A 184 -9.53 -31.40 10.75
C GLN A 184 -10.82 -30.61 10.87
N LEU A 185 -10.96 -29.79 11.90
CA LEU A 185 -12.16 -29.00 12.09
C LEU A 185 -12.23 -27.75 11.22
N ILE A 186 -11.09 -27.04 11.07
CA ILE A 186 -11.09 -25.71 10.44
C ILE A 186 -10.90 -25.79 8.92
N ALA A 187 -10.10 -26.74 8.44
CA ALA A 187 -9.64 -26.73 7.06
C ALA A 187 -9.44 -28.16 6.54
N PRO A 188 -10.52 -28.97 6.44
CA PRO A 188 -10.45 -30.37 6.08
C PRO A 188 -9.74 -30.62 4.73
N GLN A 189 -9.83 -29.66 3.82
CA GLN A 189 -9.17 -29.69 2.51
C GLN A 189 -7.63 -29.60 2.56
N PHE A 190 -7.04 -29.15 3.68
CA PHE A 190 -5.59 -29.08 3.82
C PHE A 190 -4.97 -30.36 4.39
N LEU A 191 -5.79 -31.29 4.88
CA LEU A 191 -5.30 -32.54 5.47
C LEU A 191 -4.76 -33.53 4.46
N SER A 192 -5.28 -33.54 3.24
CA SER A 192 -4.75 -34.38 2.17
C SER A 192 -3.30 -34.05 1.81
N LYS A 193 -2.79 -32.91 2.31
CA LYS A 193 -1.41 -32.45 2.10
C LYS A 193 -0.50 -32.62 3.30
N LEU A 194 -1.02 -33.03 4.47
CA LEU A 194 -0.19 -33.28 5.64
C LEU A 194 0.37 -34.71 5.59
N PRO A 195 1.68 -34.91 5.78
CA PRO A 195 2.27 -36.24 5.80
C PRO A 195 1.62 -37.08 6.91
N ASP A 196 1.22 -38.29 6.55
CA ASP A 196 0.61 -39.24 7.48
C ASP A 196 1.67 -39.65 8.50
N THR A 197 1.52 -39.24 9.77
CA THR A 197 2.53 -39.54 10.80
C THR A 197 2.28 -40.89 11.47
N SER A 198 1.49 -41.78 10.86
CA SER A 198 1.25 -43.13 11.38
C SER A 198 2.55 -43.94 11.48
N ASP A 199 3.58 -43.57 10.72
CA ASP A 199 4.90 -44.20 10.74
C ASP A 199 5.96 -43.49 11.62
N SER A 200 5.58 -42.48 12.40
CA SER A 200 6.53 -41.88 13.33
C SER A 200 6.83 -42.85 14.48
N PRO A 201 8.09 -43.30 14.67
CA PRO A 201 8.44 -44.21 15.75
C PRO A 201 8.08 -43.58 17.11
N PRO A 202 7.69 -44.41 18.10
CA PRO A 202 7.33 -43.93 19.43
C PRO A 202 8.44 -43.04 19.98
N VAL A 203 8.09 -41.79 20.29
CA VAL A 203 9.02 -40.79 20.82
C VAL A 203 9.52 -41.28 22.17
N GLU A 204 10.76 -41.77 22.20
CA GLU A 204 11.45 -42.11 23.45
C GLU A 204 11.48 -40.87 24.36
N PRO A 205 11.23 -41.02 25.67
CA PRO A 205 11.18 -39.90 26.61
C PRO A 205 12.54 -39.19 26.62
N ARG A 206 12.57 -37.95 26.11
CA ARG A 206 13.77 -37.09 26.12
C ARG A 206 14.29 -36.89 27.55
N THR A 207 15.45 -37.48 27.84
CA THR A 207 16.25 -37.24 29.03
C THR A 207 16.73 -35.79 29.07
N LYS A 208 16.84 -35.22 30.28
CA LYS A 208 16.93 -33.77 30.60
C LYS A 208 18.24 -33.05 30.15
N GLU A 209 19.03 -33.62 29.26
CA GLU A 209 20.44 -33.23 29.08
C GLU A 209 20.70 -32.19 27.97
N THR A 210 19.70 -31.84 27.14
CA THR A 210 19.92 -31.02 25.93
C THR A 210 19.49 -29.53 26.04
N GLN A 211 19.16 -29.01 27.22
CA GLN A 211 18.64 -27.62 27.38
C GLN A 211 19.71 -26.52 27.56
N ALA A 212 21.00 -26.80 27.32
CA ALA A 212 22.08 -25.89 27.73
C ALA A 212 22.71 -25.00 26.63
N ILE A 213 22.31 -25.09 25.36
CA ILE A 213 23.12 -24.50 24.25
C ILE A 213 22.59 -23.15 23.70
N ASP A 214 21.35 -22.73 23.96
CA ASP A 214 20.77 -21.50 23.34
C ASP A 214 21.00 -20.19 24.13
N LYS A 215 22.24 -19.88 24.51
CA LYS A 215 22.56 -18.59 25.19
C LYS A 215 23.80 -17.88 24.65
N ALA A 216 23.85 -17.57 23.36
CA ALA A 216 24.74 -16.51 22.85
C ALA A 216 24.34 -16.03 21.44
N HIS A 217 23.43 -15.07 21.35
CA HIS A 217 23.33 -14.24 20.14
C HIS A 217 23.85 -12.83 20.44
N PRO A 218 24.85 -12.33 19.69
CA PRO A 218 25.36 -10.98 19.84
C PRO A 218 24.33 -9.96 19.34
N LYS A 219 24.21 -8.86 20.08
CA LYS A 219 23.37 -7.71 19.73
C LYS A 219 23.97 -7.01 18.50
N ILE A 220 23.44 -7.27 17.32
CA ILE A 220 23.79 -6.53 16.10
C ILE A 220 22.96 -5.23 16.08
N ASN A 221 23.65 -4.10 15.91
CA ASN A 221 23.05 -2.77 15.80
C ASN A 221 22.15 -2.67 14.56
N ALA A 222 20.83 -2.64 14.77
CA ALA A 222 19.81 -2.79 13.74
C ALA A 222 19.44 -1.50 12.96
N LEU A 223 20.28 -0.44 12.99
CA LEU A 223 19.90 0.89 12.51
C LEU A 223 20.65 1.41 11.27
N GLU A 224 21.66 0.70 10.77
CA GLU A 224 22.44 1.15 9.60
C GLU A 224 22.12 0.42 8.27
N TRP A 225 21.26 -0.61 8.26
CA TRP A 225 21.06 -1.50 7.10
C TRP A 225 19.69 -1.40 6.38
N LEU A 226 18.88 -0.37 6.64
CA LEU A 226 17.45 -0.39 6.30
C LEU A 226 17.03 -0.09 4.85
N PRO A 227 17.74 0.71 4.02
CA PRO A 227 17.26 1.00 2.66
C PRO A 227 17.44 -0.19 1.69
N GLN A 228 18.59 -0.85 1.69
CA GLN A 228 18.91 -1.89 0.70
C GLN A 228 18.13 -3.20 0.91
N VAL A 229 17.82 -3.54 2.16
CA VAL A 229 17.06 -4.76 2.47
C VAL A 229 15.58 -4.60 2.10
N ALA A 230 15.05 -3.38 2.14
CA ALA A 230 13.67 -3.11 1.73
C ALA A 230 13.49 -3.29 0.22
N ASP A 231 14.45 -2.82 -0.59
CA ASP A 231 14.41 -2.98 -2.05
C ASP A 231 14.57 -4.44 -2.48
N GLN A 232 15.49 -5.19 -1.87
CA GLN A 232 15.66 -6.62 -2.15
C GLN A 232 14.41 -7.44 -1.78
N LYS A 233 13.75 -7.07 -0.68
CA LYS A 233 12.52 -7.74 -0.27
C LYS A 233 11.36 -7.42 -1.22
N ALA A 234 11.26 -6.17 -1.68
CA ALA A 234 10.26 -5.77 -2.66
C ALA A 234 10.45 -6.50 -4.00
N GLU A 235 11.70 -6.65 -4.46
CA GLU A 235 12.03 -7.39 -5.69
C GLU A 235 11.68 -8.88 -5.56
N ALA A 236 12.06 -9.53 -4.46
CA ALA A 236 11.74 -10.95 -4.21
C ALA A 236 10.22 -11.19 -4.07
N GLU A 237 9.49 -10.28 -3.42
CA GLU A 237 8.03 -10.34 -3.37
C GLU A 237 7.43 -10.19 -4.78
N TRP A 238 7.98 -9.32 -5.62
CA TRP A 238 7.52 -9.12 -6.99
C TRP A 238 7.78 -10.34 -7.89
N GLU A 239 8.95 -10.98 -7.77
CA GLU A 239 9.24 -12.23 -8.45
C GLU A 239 8.26 -13.33 -8.06
N PHE A 240 7.95 -13.45 -6.77
CA PHE A 240 6.93 -14.39 -6.30
C PHE A 240 5.55 -14.11 -6.91
N TYR A 241 5.11 -12.84 -6.97
CA TYR A 241 3.85 -12.47 -7.61
C TYR A 241 3.83 -12.81 -9.10
N ARG A 242 4.94 -12.59 -9.80
CA ARG A 242 5.11 -12.94 -11.22
C ARG A 242 4.93 -14.44 -11.42
N ASP A 243 5.64 -15.25 -10.66
CA ASP A 243 5.65 -16.71 -10.79
C ASP A 243 4.26 -17.30 -10.49
N VAL A 244 3.59 -16.80 -9.44
CA VAL A 244 2.21 -17.22 -9.11
C VAL A 244 1.23 -16.82 -10.21
N SER A 245 1.35 -15.61 -10.76
CA SER A 245 0.49 -15.13 -11.84
C SER A 245 0.66 -15.95 -13.11
N GLU A 246 1.89 -16.34 -13.42
CA GLU A 246 2.23 -17.19 -14.57
C GLU A 246 1.64 -18.60 -14.42
N GLN A 247 1.81 -19.24 -13.26
CA GLN A 247 1.21 -20.55 -12.98
C GLN A 247 -0.33 -20.52 -13.09
N LEU A 248 -0.95 -19.45 -12.60
CA LEU A 248 -2.40 -19.27 -12.67
C LEU A 248 -2.90 -19.09 -14.10
N VAL A 249 -2.19 -18.33 -14.93
CA VAL A 249 -2.53 -18.16 -16.36
C VAL A 249 -2.35 -19.47 -17.13
N PHE A 250 -1.28 -20.24 -16.88
CA PHE A 250 -1.12 -21.55 -17.51
C PHE A 250 -2.21 -22.54 -17.07
N ALA A 251 -2.55 -22.57 -15.79
CA ALA A 251 -3.67 -23.39 -15.32
C ALA A 251 -5.01 -23.00 -15.98
N TRP A 252 -5.22 -21.71 -16.30
CA TRP A 252 -6.40 -21.24 -17.04
C TRP A 252 -6.36 -21.64 -18.53
N GLN A 253 -5.18 -21.70 -19.15
CA GLN A 253 -5.03 -22.17 -20.54
C GLN A 253 -5.26 -23.68 -20.64
N ASP A 254 -4.74 -24.45 -19.69
CA ASP A 254 -4.79 -25.91 -19.68
C ASP A 254 -6.16 -26.49 -19.30
N THR A 255 -7.00 -25.73 -18.60
CA THR A 255 -8.32 -26.22 -18.16
C THR A 255 -9.35 -26.13 -19.30
N GLU A 256 -10.01 -27.24 -19.61
CA GLU A 256 -11.12 -27.29 -20.57
C GLU A 256 -12.46 -26.86 -19.93
N ASN A 257 -12.56 -26.87 -18.59
CA ASN A 257 -13.80 -26.55 -17.89
C ASN A 257 -14.06 -25.01 -17.89
N PRO A 258 -15.18 -24.54 -18.49
CA PRO A 258 -15.51 -23.12 -18.57
C PRO A 258 -15.82 -22.47 -17.22
N GLU A 259 -16.38 -23.21 -16.26
CA GLU A 259 -16.63 -22.69 -14.91
C GLU A 259 -15.32 -22.43 -14.15
N THR A 260 -14.34 -23.33 -14.33
CA THR A 260 -12.99 -23.16 -13.79
C THR A 260 -12.29 -21.97 -14.44
N LYS A 261 -12.37 -21.81 -15.77
CA LYS A 261 -11.84 -20.62 -16.46
C LYS A 261 -12.42 -19.34 -15.88
N LYS A 262 -13.75 -19.25 -15.78
CA LYS A 262 -14.43 -18.07 -15.23
C LYS A 262 -14.06 -17.79 -13.77
N SER A 263 -13.84 -18.83 -12.97
CA SER A 263 -13.40 -18.68 -11.57
C SER A 263 -11.98 -18.12 -11.48
N LEU A 264 -11.07 -18.63 -12.32
CA LEU A 264 -9.69 -18.14 -12.41
C LEU A 264 -9.63 -16.70 -12.91
N GLU A 265 -10.45 -16.32 -13.89
CA GLU A 265 -10.57 -14.92 -14.34
C GLU A 265 -10.99 -13.97 -13.21
N GLY A 266 -11.87 -14.43 -12.32
CA GLY A 266 -12.22 -13.68 -11.09
C GLY A 266 -11.02 -13.49 -10.16
N VAL A 267 -10.14 -14.48 -10.05
CA VAL A 267 -8.88 -14.38 -9.29
C VAL A 267 -7.91 -13.42 -9.98
N PHE A 268 -7.81 -13.47 -11.31
CA PHE A 268 -6.91 -12.61 -12.10
C PHE A 268 -7.20 -11.13 -11.84
N PHE A 269 -8.47 -10.75 -11.85
CA PHE A 269 -8.89 -9.37 -11.59
C PHE A 269 -8.46 -8.89 -10.20
N ASN A 270 -8.57 -9.75 -9.18
CA ASN A 270 -8.17 -9.41 -7.81
C ASN A 270 -6.65 -9.30 -7.64
N LEU A 271 -5.87 -9.96 -8.50
CA LEU A 271 -4.41 -9.89 -8.52
C LEU A 271 -3.87 -8.78 -9.44
N GLY A 272 -4.74 -7.99 -10.10
CA GLY A 272 -4.31 -6.96 -11.05
C GLY A 272 -3.85 -7.50 -12.40
N ILE A 273 -4.15 -8.77 -12.70
CA ILE A 273 -3.92 -9.36 -14.02
C ILE A 273 -5.05 -8.90 -14.94
N GLN A 274 -4.71 -8.26 -16.04
CA GLN A 274 -5.65 -7.72 -17.02
C GLN A 274 -5.64 -8.50 -18.33
N PRO A 275 -6.81 -8.66 -18.97
CA PRO A 275 -6.89 -9.28 -20.29
C PRO A 275 -6.35 -8.36 -21.38
N ILE A 276 -5.68 -8.95 -22.37
CA ILE A 276 -5.23 -8.26 -23.59
C ILE A 276 -6.31 -8.48 -24.65
N GLY A 277 -7.24 -7.52 -24.68
CA GLY A 277 -8.38 -7.51 -25.59
C GLY A 277 -9.48 -8.52 -25.23
N GLN A 278 -10.44 -8.68 -26.13
CA GLN A 278 -11.61 -9.55 -25.94
C GLN A 278 -11.79 -10.42 -27.18
N PRO A 279 -12.18 -11.70 -27.04
CA PRO A 279 -12.44 -12.56 -28.18
C PRO A 279 -13.47 -11.95 -29.13
N GLY A 280 -13.22 -12.03 -30.44
CA GLY A 280 -14.01 -11.40 -31.50
C GLY A 280 -13.68 -9.93 -31.77
N LYS A 281 -12.85 -9.27 -30.94
CA LYS A 281 -12.46 -7.87 -31.17
C LYS A 281 -11.37 -7.77 -32.23
N GLN A 282 -11.59 -6.92 -33.24
CA GLN A 282 -10.57 -6.55 -34.20
C GLN A 282 -9.53 -5.61 -33.56
N VAL A 283 -8.25 -5.92 -33.74
CA VAL A 283 -7.10 -5.18 -33.23
C VAL A 283 -6.03 -5.09 -34.30
N SER A 284 -5.10 -4.15 -34.14
CA SER A 284 -3.90 -4.09 -34.97
C SER A 284 -2.86 -5.08 -34.42
N PHE A 285 -2.28 -5.93 -35.29
CA PHE A 285 -1.35 -6.98 -34.88
C PHE A 285 -0.07 -6.40 -34.28
N ASN A 286 0.28 -6.86 -33.08
CA ASN A 286 1.49 -6.50 -32.36
C ASN A 286 2.20 -7.77 -31.87
N GLY A 287 3.28 -8.18 -32.53
CA GLY A 287 4.01 -9.41 -32.17
C GLY A 287 4.58 -9.45 -30.75
N ARG A 288 4.55 -8.34 -29.99
CA ARG A 288 4.85 -8.36 -28.55
C ARG A 288 3.69 -8.93 -27.74
N GLU A 289 2.46 -8.54 -28.04
CA GLU A 289 1.26 -8.83 -27.25
C GLU A 289 0.39 -9.93 -27.86
N HIS A 290 0.58 -10.22 -29.15
CA HIS A 290 -0.23 -11.15 -29.92
C HIS A 290 0.62 -12.31 -30.45
N TYR A 291 0.03 -13.50 -30.51
CA TYR A 291 0.54 -14.70 -31.16
C TYR A 291 -0.45 -15.11 -32.26
N THR A 292 0.06 -15.56 -33.40
CA THR A 292 -0.74 -16.03 -34.53
C THR A 292 0.02 -17.11 -35.29
N GLU A 293 -0.73 -17.98 -35.96
CA GLU A 293 -0.21 -19.00 -36.88
C GLU A 293 -0.26 -18.52 -38.34
N ASP A 294 -0.94 -17.40 -38.60
CA ASP A 294 -1.07 -16.79 -39.93
C ASP A 294 0.13 -15.87 -40.23
N ASP A 295 0.38 -15.62 -41.52
CA ASP A 295 1.38 -14.64 -41.98
C ASP A 295 0.85 -13.20 -41.82
N LEU A 296 0.82 -12.70 -40.57
CA LEU A 296 0.44 -11.31 -40.25
C LEU A 296 1.67 -10.44 -39.98
N PHE A 297 1.69 -9.26 -40.60
CA PHE A 297 2.68 -8.21 -40.33
C PHE A 297 2.21 -7.25 -39.24
N ARG A 298 3.16 -6.66 -38.50
CA ARG A 298 2.84 -5.67 -37.47
C ARG A 298 2.02 -4.53 -38.08
N GLY A 299 0.89 -4.20 -37.48
CA GLY A 299 -0.02 -3.17 -37.95
C GLY A 299 -1.27 -3.71 -38.62
N GLU A 300 -1.21 -4.91 -39.19
CA GLU A 300 -2.33 -5.50 -39.94
C GLU A 300 -3.53 -5.82 -39.03
N PRO A 301 -4.76 -5.73 -39.57
CA PRO A 301 -5.95 -6.07 -38.81
C PRO A 301 -5.97 -7.57 -38.50
N ALA A 302 -6.21 -7.89 -37.23
CA ALA A 302 -6.40 -9.25 -36.74
C ALA A 302 -7.58 -9.30 -35.78
N VAL A 303 -8.23 -10.45 -35.64
CA VAL A 303 -9.30 -10.68 -34.65
C VAL A 303 -8.74 -11.52 -33.52
N ILE A 304 -9.02 -11.10 -32.29
CA ILE A 304 -8.65 -11.89 -31.10
C ILE A 304 -9.50 -13.14 -31.05
N VAL A 305 -8.86 -14.31 -31.07
CA VAL A 305 -9.50 -15.61 -30.87
C VAL A 305 -9.53 -15.96 -29.38
N GLU A 306 -8.42 -15.72 -28.69
CA GLU A 306 -8.28 -15.98 -27.26
C GLU A 306 -7.54 -14.82 -26.58
N SER A 307 -8.05 -14.38 -25.44
CA SER A 307 -7.45 -13.27 -24.68
C SER A 307 -6.05 -13.62 -24.19
N GLY A 308 -5.14 -12.64 -24.31
CA GLY A 308 -3.86 -12.67 -23.59
C GLY A 308 -4.02 -12.14 -22.17
N TRP A 309 -2.95 -12.21 -21.38
CA TRP A 309 -2.95 -11.76 -19.99
C TRP A 309 -1.66 -11.00 -19.66
N ARG A 310 -1.79 -9.88 -18.95
CA ARG A 310 -0.67 -9.08 -18.45
C ARG A 310 -0.87 -8.69 -16.99
N LEU A 311 0.21 -8.65 -16.23
CA LEU A 311 0.24 -8.04 -14.90
C LEU A 311 0.61 -6.56 -15.05
N GLU A 312 -0.28 -5.67 -14.63
CA GLU A 312 -0.01 -4.23 -14.58
C GLU A 312 0.17 -3.75 -13.13
N ASP A 313 1.26 -3.03 -12.90
CA ASP A 313 1.50 -2.22 -11.70
C ASP A 313 1.77 -0.76 -12.11
N GLN A 314 1.83 0.16 -11.14
CA GLN A 314 2.02 1.61 -11.35
C GLN A 314 3.28 1.94 -12.16
N THR A 315 4.29 1.07 -12.12
CA THR A 315 5.58 1.27 -12.78
C THR A 315 5.91 0.22 -13.84
N ASN A 316 5.34 -0.99 -13.74
CA ASN A 316 5.75 -2.13 -14.53
C ASN A 316 4.57 -2.77 -15.29
N ARG A 317 4.83 -3.19 -16.52
CA ARG A 317 3.93 -3.99 -17.35
C ARG A 317 4.62 -5.28 -17.72
N TYR A 318 4.14 -6.39 -17.16
CA TYR A 318 4.68 -7.72 -17.44
C TYR A 318 3.66 -8.53 -18.23
N LEU A 319 4.08 -8.99 -19.40
CA LEU A 319 3.26 -9.83 -20.25
C LEU A 319 3.40 -11.27 -19.78
N ILE A 320 2.28 -11.90 -19.39
CA ILE A 320 2.26 -13.30 -18.94
C ILE A 320 1.98 -14.21 -20.14
N ALA A 321 0.88 -13.93 -20.87
CA ALA A 321 0.48 -14.68 -22.05
C ALA A 321 0.05 -13.76 -23.19
N ARG A 322 0.47 -14.07 -24.42
CA ARG A 322 0.05 -13.35 -25.62
C ARG A 322 -1.38 -13.72 -25.98
N ALA A 323 -2.13 -12.75 -26.51
CA ALA A 323 -3.45 -13.02 -27.07
C ALA A 323 -3.30 -13.82 -28.38
N LYS A 324 -4.09 -14.87 -28.57
CA LYS A 324 -4.14 -15.58 -29.85
C LYS A 324 -5.00 -14.78 -30.81
N VAL A 325 -4.48 -14.48 -31.99
CA VAL A 325 -5.20 -13.73 -33.03
C VAL A 325 -5.16 -14.46 -34.37
N GLN A 326 -6.13 -14.15 -35.23
CA GLN A 326 -6.23 -14.63 -36.61
C GLN A 326 -6.37 -13.46 -37.58
N SER A 327 -5.90 -13.66 -38.81
CA SER A 327 -6.09 -12.72 -39.91
C SER A 327 -7.58 -12.51 -40.19
N VAL A 328 -7.94 -11.29 -40.60
CA VAL A 328 -9.30 -11.01 -41.06
C VAL A 328 -9.38 -11.52 -42.51
N THR A 329 -9.89 -12.73 -42.70
CA THR A 329 -10.23 -13.22 -44.04
C THR A 329 -11.47 -12.48 -44.51
N ASP A 330 -11.34 -11.70 -45.59
CA ASP A 330 -12.47 -11.07 -46.28
C ASP A 330 -13.42 -12.10 -46.93
#